data_AF-A0A947IAV9-F1
#
_entry.id   AF-A0A947IAV9-F1
#
_cell.length_a   1.000
_cell.length_b   1.000
_cell.length_c   1.000
_cell.angle_alpha   90.00
_cell.angle_beta   90.00
_cell.angle_gamma   90.00
#
_symmetry.space_group_name_H-M   'P 1'
#
loop_
_entity.id
_entity.type
_entity.pdbx_description
1 polymer ?
#
loop_
_entity_poly.entity_id
_entity_poly.type
_entity_poly.pdbx_seq_one_letter_code
_entity_poly.pdbx_strand_id
1 'polypeptide(L)'
;MTTKLKIFNKSQLKEGLLDIRPGDTVRVFQKAVAKAPEKGKPTENKKKQKVQTFEGLVIARKHGKGISATITVRKMISEIGVERIFPVHSPAIEKIEILSRAKVKRSKLYYLREVKGKKARLKKKEFVQAVAPKEPVVVEEEPTEIIAEESENIGKAEENKEAEKGQKESNSEE
;
A
#
# COMPACT_ATOMS: atom_id res chain seq x y z
N MET A 1 -21.80 10.46 -29.90
CA MET A 1 -23.06 10.48 -29.12
C MET A 1 -22.82 10.08 -27.67
N THR A 2 -23.24 10.96 -26.75
CA THR A 2 -23.12 10.78 -25.30
C THR A 2 -24.46 10.34 -24.75
N THR A 3 -24.62 9.04 -24.52
CA THR A 3 -25.86 8.46 -23.98
C THR A 3 -26.04 8.88 -22.52
N LYS A 4 -27.28 9.01 -22.02
CA LYS A 4 -27.57 9.26 -20.58
C LYS A 4 -26.76 8.32 -19.66
N LEU A 5 -26.59 7.07 -20.08
CA LEU A 5 -25.78 6.06 -19.39
C LEU A 5 -24.29 6.44 -19.25
N LYS A 6 -23.70 7.11 -20.25
CA LYS A 6 -22.29 7.56 -20.18
C LYS A 6 -22.11 8.69 -19.16
N ILE A 7 -23.10 9.57 -19.03
CA ILE A 7 -23.09 10.66 -18.05
C ILE A 7 -23.14 10.08 -16.64
N PHE A 8 -24.07 9.15 -16.39
CA PHE A 8 -24.17 8.45 -15.10
C PHE A 8 -22.88 7.70 -14.75
N ASN A 9 -22.32 6.95 -15.70
CA ASN A 9 -21.10 6.18 -15.44
C ASN A 9 -19.89 7.08 -15.16
N LYS A 10 -19.84 8.30 -15.70
CA LYS A 10 -18.72 9.22 -15.50
C LYS A 10 -18.50 9.55 -14.02
N SER A 11 -19.57 9.70 -13.23
CA SER A 11 -19.46 9.99 -11.79
C SER A 11 -18.96 8.81 -10.95
N GLN A 12 -18.99 7.59 -11.50
CA GLN A 12 -18.56 6.36 -10.84
C GLN A 12 -17.12 5.98 -11.19
N LEU A 13 -16.49 6.66 -12.14
CA LEU A 13 -15.11 6.38 -12.55
C LEU A 13 -14.14 6.99 -11.54
N LYS A 14 -13.34 6.14 -10.90
CA LYS A 14 -12.16 6.58 -10.16
C LYS A 14 -11.15 7.30 -11.06
N GLU A 15 -10.71 8.47 -10.62
CA GLU A 15 -9.63 9.24 -11.23
C GLU A 15 -8.25 8.74 -10.75
N GLY A 16 -7.18 9.09 -11.46
CA GLY A 16 -5.81 8.76 -11.05
C GLY A 16 -5.40 7.27 -11.18
N LEU A 17 -6.16 6.47 -11.94
CA LEU A 17 -5.81 5.06 -12.14
C LEU A 17 -4.58 4.90 -13.04
N LEU A 18 -3.61 4.14 -12.54
CA LEU A 18 -2.44 3.72 -13.31
C LEU A 18 -2.85 2.87 -14.52
N ASP A 19 -2.12 3.00 -15.64
CA ASP A 19 -2.35 2.16 -16.81
C ASP A 19 -1.81 0.74 -16.59
N ILE A 20 -2.65 -0.12 -16.00
CA ILE A 20 -2.34 -1.52 -15.71
C ILE A 20 -2.46 -2.35 -16.99
N ARG A 21 -1.40 -3.08 -17.34
CA ARG A 21 -1.35 -3.92 -18.53
C ARG A 21 -1.17 -5.40 -18.16
N PRO A 22 -1.60 -6.33 -19.04
CA PRO A 22 -1.20 -7.73 -18.93
C PRO A 22 0.34 -7.83 -18.87
N GLY A 23 0.85 -8.66 -17.96
CA GLY A 23 2.28 -8.78 -17.69
C GLY A 23 2.80 -7.86 -16.58
N ASP A 24 1.98 -6.95 -16.06
CA ASP A 24 2.33 -6.19 -14.84
C ASP A 24 2.16 -7.08 -13.60
N THR A 25 3.08 -6.97 -12.65
CA THR A 25 2.92 -7.49 -11.30
C THR A 25 2.34 -6.39 -10.44
N VAL A 26 1.16 -6.63 -9.88
CA VAL A 26 0.41 -5.64 -9.12
C VAL A 26 0.14 -6.11 -7.70
N ARG A 27 0.07 -5.15 -6.78
CA ARG A 27 -0.41 -5.34 -5.41
C ARG A 27 -1.75 -4.60 -5.27
N VAL A 28 -2.81 -5.37 -5.07
CA VAL A 28 -4.18 -4.87 -4.90
C VAL A 28 -4.51 -4.82 -3.41
N PHE A 29 -4.91 -3.65 -2.93
CA PHE A 29 -5.34 -3.43 -1.55
C PHE A 29 -6.87 -3.47 -1.51
N GLN A 30 -7.44 -4.49 -0.86
CA GLN A 30 -8.88 -4.72 -0.79
C GLN A 30 -9.36 -4.53 0.65
N LYS A 31 -10.41 -3.73 0.83
CA LYS A 31 -11.14 -3.62 2.09
C LYS A 31 -11.90 -4.92 2.34
N ALA A 32 -11.43 -5.72 3.30
CA ALA A 32 -12.08 -6.93 3.74
C ALA A 32 -12.90 -6.62 4.99
N VAL A 33 -14.19 -6.96 4.95
CA VAL A 33 -15.03 -6.99 6.14
C VAL A 33 -14.63 -8.25 6.91
N ALA A 34 -14.15 -8.10 8.15
CA ALA A 34 -13.96 -9.25 9.03
C ALA A 34 -15.30 -9.99 9.13
N LYS A 35 -15.33 -11.27 8.71
CA LYS A 35 -16.54 -12.08 8.81
C LYS A 35 -16.99 -12.08 10.27
N ALA A 36 -18.31 -11.99 10.45
CA ALA A 36 -18.97 -11.93 11.75
C ALA A 36 -18.45 -13.02 12.70
N PRO A 37 -18.44 -12.77 14.03
CA PRO A 37 -18.09 -13.79 15.00
C PRO A 37 -18.97 -15.03 14.78
N GLU A 38 -18.36 -16.20 14.94
CA GLU A 38 -19.09 -17.47 15.01
C GLU A 38 -20.24 -17.38 16.02
N LYS A 39 -21.33 -18.08 15.70
CA LYS A 39 -22.56 -18.15 16.48
C LYS A 39 -22.24 -18.37 17.97
N GLY A 40 -22.58 -17.40 18.83
CA GLY A 40 -22.66 -17.64 20.28
C GLY A 40 -22.26 -16.51 21.23
N LYS A 41 -21.73 -15.37 20.78
CA LYS A 41 -21.44 -14.24 21.70
C LYS A 41 -22.03 -12.93 21.17
N PRO A 42 -22.92 -12.25 21.93
CA PRO A 42 -23.35 -10.91 21.62
C PRO A 42 -22.21 -10.00 22.01
N THR A 43 -21.34 -9.68 21.07
CA THR A 43 -20.38 -8.62 21.28
C THR A 43 -20.67 -7.58 20.22
N GLU A 44 -20.97 -6.38 20.69
CA GLU A 44 -21.14 -5.12 19.97
C GLU A 44 -19.85 -4.76 19.21
N ASN A 45 -19.36 -5.65 18.35
CA ASN A 45 -18.10 -5.50 17.70
C ASN A 45 -18.32 -4.81 16.37
N LYS A 46 -18.27 -3.48 16.45
CA LYS A 46 -17.90 -2.54 15.39
C LYS A 46 -17.06 -3.29 14.33
N LYS A 47 -17.64 -3.57 13.16
CA LYS A 47 -16.99 -4.33 12.07
C LYS A 47 -15.70 -3.61 11.67
N LYS A 48 -14.56 -3.96 12.27
CA LYS A 48 -13.25 -3.40 11.92
C LYS A 48 -12.95 -3.81 10.48
N GLN A 49 -12.89 -2.83 9.57
CA GLN A 49 -12.48 -3.05 8.19
C GLN A 49 -10.97 -3.30 8.18
N LYS A 50 -10.54 -4.46 7.68
CA LYS A 50 -9.12 -4.80 7.52
C LYS A 50 -8.75 -4.72 6.05
N VAL A 51 -7.62 -4.10 5.74
CA VAL A 51 -7.10 -4.08 4.37
C VAL A 51 -6.33 -5.39 4.13
N GLN A 52 -6.78 -6.18 3.15
CA GLN A 52 -6.08 -7.36 2.68
C GLN A 52 -5.34 -7.03 1.38
N THR A 53 -4.09 -7.43 1.29
CA THR A 53 -3.29 -7.28 0.07
C THR A 53 -3.28 -8.56 -0.75
N PHE A 54 -3.46 -8.43 -2.06
CA PHE A 54 -3.27 -9.51 -3.02
C PHE A 54 -2.24 -9.10 -4.07
N GLU A 55 -1.10 -9.77 -4.07
CA GLU A 55 0.01 -9.49 -4.98
C GLU A 55 0.14 -10.60 -6.03
N GLY A 56 0.17 -10.24 -7.31
CA GLY A 56 0.36 -11.23 -8.36
C GLY A 56 0.45 -10.63 -9.74
N LEU A 57 0.51 -11.51 -10.73
CA LEU A 57 0.68 -11.13 -12.12
C LEU A 57 -0.67 -10.91 -12.81
N VAL A 58 -0.81 -9.77 -13.49
CA VAL A 58 -2.00 -9.48 -14.30
C VAL A 58 -1.95 -10.33 -15.57
N ILE A 59 -2.84 -11.30 -15.67
CA ILE A 59 -2.94 -12.17 -16.85
C ILE A 59 -3.92 -11.63 -17.90
N ALA A 60 -4.88 -10.81 -17.50
CA ALA A 60 -5.85 -10.23 -18.41
C ALA A 60 -6.41 -8.92 -17.88
N ARG A 61 -6.72 -8.00 -18.79
CA ARG A 61 -7.55 -6.81 -18.56
C ARG A 61 -8.74 -6.85 -19.51
N LYS A 62 -9.96 -6.73 -18.99
CA LYS A 62 -11.20 -6.76 -19.78
C LYS A 62 -11.93 -5.42 -19.68
N HIS A 63 -12.78 -5.14 -20.67
CA HIS A 63 -13.63 -3.95 -20.76
C HIS A 63 -12.90 -2.58 -20.77
N GLY A 64 -11.60 -2.59 -21.09
CA GLY A 64 -10.82 -1.39 -21.41
C GLY A 64 -10.74 -0.37 -20.28
N LYS A 65 -11.23 0.84 -20.57
CA LYS A 65 -11.29 2.00 -19.65
C LYS A 65 -12.72 2.30 -19.16
N GLY A 66 -13.68 1.41 -19.43
CA GLY A 66 -15.07 1.60 -19.01
C GLY A 66 -15.29 1.27 -17.53
N ILE A 67 -16.48 1.56 -17.01
CA ILE A 67 -16.84 1.28 -15.61
C ILE A 67 -16.75 -0.22 -15.26
N SER A 68 -17.01 -1.09 -16.24
CA SER A 68 -16.91 -2.55 -16.11
C SER A 68 -15.48 -3.07 -16.27
N ALA A 69 -14.46 -2.20 -16.32
CA ALA A 69 -13.07 -2.60 -16.44
C ALA A 69 -12.66 -3.54 -15.29
N THR A 70 -12.13 -4.70 -15.65
CA THR A 70 -11.65 -5.69 -14.68
C THR A 70 -10.24 -6.15 -15.03
N ILE A 71 -9.48 -6.49 -13.99
CA ILE A 71 -8.18 -7.12 -14.10
C ILE A 71 -8.24 -8.51 -13.46
N THR A 72 -7.55 -9.47 -14.06
CA THR A 72 -7.39 -10.81 -13.49
C THR A 72 -5.95 -10.96 -13.01
N VAL A 73 -5.77 -11.15 -11.71
CA VAL A 73 -4.46 -11.27 -11.06
C VAL A 73 -4.26 -12.72 -10.63
N ARG A 74 -3.13 -13.30 -11.03
CA ARG A 74 -2.73 -14.69 -10.73
C ARG A 74 -1.56 -14.70 -9.76
N LYS A 75 -1.68 -15.47 -8.68
CA LYS A 75 -0.63 -15.70 -7.67
C LYS A 75 -0.52 -17.21 -7.41
N MET A 76 0.69 -17.73 -7.29
CA MET A 76 0.91 -19.06 -6.73
C MET A 76 0.99 -18.93 -5.20
N ILE A 77 0.11 -19.60 -4.47
CA ILE A 77 0.11 -19.65 -3.01
C ILE A 77 0.20 -21.11 -2.62
N SER A 78 1.24 -21.50 -1.88
CA SER A 78 1.42 -22.88 -1.42
C SER A 78 1.19 -23.90 -2.54
N GLU A 79 1.85 -23.68 -3.69
CA GLU A 79 1.77 -24.49 -4.92
C GLU A 79 0.42 -24.51 -5.66
N ILE A 80 -0.60 -23.87 -5.10
CA ILE A 80 -1.92 -23.72 -5.72
C ILE A 80 -1.97 -22.39 -6.48
N GLY A 81 -2.37 -22.44 -7.74
CA GLY A 81 -2.57 -21.26 -8.57
C GLY A 81 -3.89 -20.58 -8.25
N VAL A 82 -3.84 -19.46 -7.52
CA VAL A 82 -5.00 -18.65 -7.17
C VAL A 82 -5.16 -17.50 -8.15
N GLU A 83 -6.34 -17.38 -8.75
CA GLU A 83 -6.71 -16.25 -9.59
C GLU A 83 -7.84 -15.45 -8.94
N ARG A 84 -7.71 -14.13 -8.93
CA ARG A 84 -8.76 -13.21 -8.48
C ARG A 84 -9.06 -12.18 -9.56
N ILE A 85 -10.34 -11.89 -9.75
CA ILE A 85 -10.81 -10.86 -10.68
C ILE A 85 -11.20 -9.64 -9.87
N PHE A 86 -10.62 -8.50 -10.21
CA PHE A 86 -10.84 -7.23 -9.52
C PHE A 86 -11.46 -6.20 -10.48
N PRO A 87 -12.63 -5.63 -10.16
CA PRO A 87 -13.16 -4.47 -10.88
C PRO A 87 -12.38 -3.22 -10.49
N VAL A 88 -11.76 -2.56 -11.47
CA VAL A 88 -10.79 -1.47 -11.24
C VAL A 88 -11.41 -0.28 -10.51
N HIS A 89 -12.68 0.02 -10.80
CA HIS A 89 -13.41 1.13 -10.20
C HIS A 89 -14.19 0.73 -8.92
N SER A 90 -14.05 -0.49 -8.42
CA SER A 90 -14.80 -0.93 -7.25
C SER A 90 -14.42 -0.14 -5.99
N PRO A 91 -15.39 0.30 -5.16
CA PRO A 91 -15.12 0.97 -3.88
C PRO A 91 -14.47 0.03 -2.84
N ALA A 92 -14.58 -1.28 -3.03
CA ALA A 92 -13.91 -2.27 -2.19
C ALA A 92 -12.39 -2.28 -2.36
N ILE A 93 -11.87 -1.73 -3.45
CA ILE A 93 -10.43 -1.59 -3.70
C ILE A 93 -10.00 -0.22 -3.22
N GLU A 94 -8.99 -0.17 -2.37
CA GLU A 94 -8.44 1.07 -1.85
C GLU A 94 -7.43 1.67 -2.83
N LYS A 95 -6.41 0.88 -3.21
CA LYS A 95 -5.39 1.26 -4.18
C LYS A 95 -4.84 0.05 -4.92
N ILE A 96 -4.26 0.29 -6.09
CA ILE A 96 -3.55 -0.72 -6.87
C ILE A 96 -2.16 -0.17 -7.18
N GLU A 97 -1.12 -0.87 -6.74
CA GLU A 97 0.27 -0.49 -6.99
C GLU A 97 0.88 -1.43 -8.04
N ILE A 98 1.64 -0.87 -8.98
CA ILE A 98 2.41 -1.64 -9.97
C ILE A 98 3.82 -1.82 -9.41
N LEU A 99 4.21 -3.06 -9.12
CA LEU A 99 5.53 -3.38 -8.57
C LEU A 99 6.57 -3.59 -9.66
N SER A 100 6.17 -4.25 -10.75
CA SER A 100 7.06 -4.51 -11.88
C SER A 100 6.27 -4.72 -13.15
N ARG A 101 6.93 -4.50 -14.29
CA ARG A 101 6.37 -4.71 -15.62
C ARG A 101 7.17 -5.78 -16.35
N ALA A 102 6.47 -6.70 -17.01
CA ALA A 102 7.10 -7.69 -17.87
C ALA A 102 6.82 -7.38 -19.35
N LYS A 103 7.80 -7.71 -20.22
CA LYS A 103 7.63 -7.65 -21.67
C LYS A 103 6.84 -8.88 -22.13
N VAL A 104 5.60 -8.66 -22.54
CA VAL A 104 4.71 -9.69 -23.09
C VAL A 104 4.23 -9.31 -24.48
N LYS A 105 3.94 -10.32 -25.30
CA LYS A 105 3.43 -10.14 -26.68
C LYS A 105 1.91 -10.34 -26.78
N ARG A 106 1.31 -11.06 -25.84
CA ARG A 106 -0.13 -11.39 -25.84
C ARG A 106 -0.90 -10.46 -24.90
N SER A 107 -2.12 -10.08 -25.30
CA SER A 107 -3.04 -9.29 -24.48
C SER A 107 -3.70 -10.10 -23.35
N LYS A 108 -3.70 -11.42 -23.45
CA LYS A 108 -4.19 -12.35 -22.43
C LYS A 108 -3.18 -13.47 -22.25
N LEU A 109 -2.70 -13.64 -21.03
CA LEU A 109 -1.63 -14.56 -20.66
C LEU A 109 -2.19 -15.86 -20.07
N TYR A 110 -3.29 -16.38 -20.63
CA TYR A 110 -3.93 -17.60 -20.13
C TYR A 110 -3.04 -18.84 -20.20
N TYR A 111 -2.06 -18.85 -21.10
CA TYR A 111 -1.05 -19.90 -21.17
C TYR A 111 -0.25 -20.06 -19.86
N LEU A 112 -0.16 -19.02 -19.01
CA LEU A 112 0.47 -19.09 -17.68
C LEU A 112 -0.29 -19.97 -16.67
N ARG A 113 -1.46 -20.49 -17.06
CA ARG A 113 -2.21 -21.49 -16.27
C ARG A 113 -1.60 -22.87 -16.37
N GLU A 114 -1.13 -23.22 -17.56
CA GLU A 114 -0.60 -24.54 -17.90
C GLU A 114 0.91 -24.63 -17.65
N VAL A 115 1.63 -23.52 -17.85
CA VAL A 115 3.09 -23.52 -17.65
C VAL A 115 3.48 -23.28 -16.18
N LYS A 116 4.50 -24.02 -15.72
CA LYS A 116 5.08 -23.90 -14.37
C LYS A 116 6.60 -23.68 -14.44
N GLY A 117 7.19 -23.24 -13.33
CA GLY A 117 8.64 -23.09 -13.16
C GLY A 117 9.26 -22.07 -14.13
N LYS A 118 10.44 -22.41 -14.68
CA LYS A 118 11.22 -21.51 -15.56
C LYS A 118 10.44 -21.02 -16.78
N LYS A 119 9.55 -21.85 -17.34
CA LYS A 119 8.71 -21.50 -18.51
C LYS A 119 7.66 -20.43 -18.21
N ALA A 120 7.24 -20.30 -16.95
CA ALA A 120 6.29 -19.26 -16.52
C ALA A 120 6.97 -17.90 -16.25
N ARG A 121 8.31 -17.86 -16.20
CA ARG A 121 9.06 -16.65 -15.89
C ARG A 121 9.06 -15.71 -17.11
N LEU A 122 8.55 -14.50 -16.92
CA LEU A 122 8.53 -13.47 -17.94
C LEU A 122 9.78 -12.58 -17.87
N LYS A 123 10.18 -12.03 -19.02
CA LYS A 123 11.29 -11.06 -19.09
C LYS A 123 10.83 -9.73 -18.49
N LYS A 124 11.60 -9.20 -17.53
CA LYS A 124 11.34 -7.87 -16.97
C LYS A 124 11.51 -6.80 -18.05
N LYS A 125 10.72 -5.74 -17.96
CA LYS A 125 10.86 -4.51 -18.73
C LYS A 125 11.17 -3.39 -17.74
N GLU A 126 12.12 -2.54 -18.09
CA GLU A 126 12.39 -1.33 -17.33
C GLU A 126 11.11 -0.51 -17.23
N PHE A 127 10.71 -0.24 -16.00
CA PHE A 127 9.55 0.54 -15.65
C PHE A 127 10.03 1.59 -14.67
N VAL A 128 10.22 2.81 -15.18
CA VAL A 128 10.36 3.98 -14.33
C VAL A 128 8.94 4.32 -13.91
N GLN A 129 8.63 4.11 -12.64
CA GLN A 129 7.39 4.62 -12.10
C GLN A 129 7.52 6.14 -12.12
N ALA A 130 6.78 6.81 -13.01
CA ALA A 130 6.51 8.22 -12.87
C ALA A 130 5.61 8.38 -11.65
N VAL A 131 6.22 8.26 -10.46
CA VAL A 131 5.63 8.79 -9.24
C VAL A 131 5.57 10.29 -9.52
N ALA A 132 4.39 10.78 -9.91
CA ALA A 132 4.10 12.19 -9.69
C ALA A 132 4.48 12.43 -8.23
N PRO A 133 5.37 13.40 -7.93
CA PRO A 133 5.66 13.72 -6.55
C PRO A 133 4.29 13.88 -5.89
N LYS A 134 4.00 13.04 -4.89
CA LYS A 134 3.00 13.45 -3.91
C LYS A 134 3.46 14.83 -3.52
N GLU A 135 2.57 15.80 -3.64
CA GLU A 135 2.76 17.12 -3.02
C GLU A 135 3.44 16.88 -1.67
N PRO A 136 4.49 17.65 -1.36
CA PRO A 136 5.21 17.45 -0.11
C PRO A 136 4.16 17.39 0.98
N VAL A 137 4.19 16.30 1.76
CA VAL A 137 3.52 16.28 3.05
C VAL A 137 4.01 17.56 3.71
N VAL A 138 3.10 18.51 3.91
CA VAL A 138 3.32 19.63 4.83
C VAL A 138 3.51 18.93 6.16
N VAL A 139 4.76 18.62 6.47
CA VAL A 139 5.19 18.57 7.85
C VAL A 139 5.04 20.02 8.25
N GLU A 140 3.91 20.34 8.88
CA GLU A 140 3.85 21.51 9.73
C GLU A 140 5.01 21.29 10.69
N GLU A 141 6.09 22.04 10.46
CA GLU A 141 7.17 22.18 11.41
C GLU A 141 6.50 22.73 12.67
N GLU A 142 6.12 21.85 13.59
CA GLU A 142 5.98 22.26 14.98
C GLU A 142 7.35 22.84 15.34
N PRO A 143 7.43 24.12 15.72
CA PRO A 143 8.70 24.80 15.88
C PRO A 143 9.53 24.09 16.94
N THR A 144 10.72 23.66 16.54
CA THR A 144 11.76 23.02 17.37
C THR A 144 12.39 23.99 18.38
N GLU A 145 11.72 25.08 18.74
CA GLU A 145 12.25 26.08 19.68
C GLU A 145 12.25 25.58 21.13
N ILE A 146 11.40 24.61 21.49
CA ILE A 146 11.29 24.12 22.88
C ILE A 146 12.45 23.17 23.26
N ILE A 147 13.01 22.43 22.29
CA ILE A 147 14.07 21.43 22.56
C ILE A 147 15.43 22.11 22.80
N ALA A 148 15.65 23.30 22.22
CA ALA A 148 16.87 24.07 22.45
C ALA A 148 16.95 24.58 23.89
N GLU A 149 15.85 25.12 24.43
CA GLU A 149 15.80 25.65 25.79
C GLU A 149 15.93 24.55 26.86
N GLU A 150 15.36 23.36 26.64
CA GLU A 150 15.54 22.23 27.56
C GLU A 150 16.98 21.68 27.55
N SER A 151 17.66 21.67 26.41
CA SER A 151 19.03 21.18 26.32
C SER A 151 20.05 22.10 27.02
N GLU A 152 19.82 23.41 27.03
CA GLU A 152 20.65 24.36 27.77
C GLU A 152 20.41 24.29 29.29
N ASN A 153 19.18 23.97 29.71
CA ASN A 153 18.85 23.86 31.13
C ASN A 153 19.31 22.53 31.76
N ILE A 154 19.38 21.45 30.97
CA ILE A 154 19.96 20.17 31.41
C ILE A 154 21.49 20.29 31.56
N GLY A 155 22.17 20.98 30.64
CA GLY A 155 23.62 21.21 30.73
C GLY A 155 24.04 21.99 31.98
N LYS A 156 23.27 23.02 32.37
CA LYS A 156 23.53 23.79 33.60
C LYS A 156 23.17 23.03 34.88
N ALA A 157 22.25 22.06 34.82
CA ALA A 157 21.89 21.21 35.96
C ALA A 157 22.89 20.08 36.21
N GLU A 158 23.59 19.60 35.18
CA GLU A 158 24.65 18.59 35.31
C GLU A 158 25.96 19.20 35.81
N GLU A 159 26.32 20.42 35.37
CA GLU A 159 27.53 21.12 35.83
C GLU A 159 27.45 21.50 37.33
N ASN A 160 26.25 21.84 37.83
CA ASN A 160 26.04 22.10 39.26
C ASN A 160 25.98 20.82 40.13
N LYS A 161 25.65 19.65 39.55
CA LYS A 161 25.67 18.37 40.29
C LYS A 161 27.06 17.79 40.44
N GLU A 162 27.97 18.04 39.49
CA GLU A 162 29.38 17.65 39.64
C GLU A 162 30.13 18.57 40.61
N ALA A 163 29.78 19.86 40.68
CA ALA A 163 30.34 20.79 41.66
C ALA A 163 29.92 20.46 43.12
N GLU A 164 28.69 19.98 43.36
CA GLU A 164 28.25 19.57 44.71
C GLU A 164 28.81 18.20 45.15
N LYS A 165 29.17 17.31 44.21
CA LYS A 165 29.81 16.04 44.55
C LYS A 165 31.29 16.22 44.92
N GLY A 166 31.98 17.18 44.30
CA GLY A 166 33.38 17.50 44.58
C GLY A 166 33.64 18.16 45.95
N GLN A 167 32.63 18.76 46.60
CA GLN A 167 32.77 19.35 47.94
C GLN A 167 32.35 18.41 49.09
N LYS A 168 31.80 17.23 48.80
CA LYS A 168 31.47 16.22 49.83
C LYS A 168 32.53 15.14 50.02
N GLU A 169 33.47 14.99 49.10
CA GLU A 169 34.60 14.05 49.24
C GLU A 169 35.84 14.70 49.90
N SER A 170 35.87 16.02 50.09
CA SER A 170 36.95 16.72 50.80
C SER A 170 36.66 17.01 52.28
N ASN A 171 35.58 16.45 52.85
CA ASN A 171 35.20 16.67 54.26
C ASN A 171 34.99 15.34 55.04
N SER A 172 35.60 14.25 54.57
CA SER A 172 35.67 12.96 55.27
C SER A 172 37.11 12.47 55.54
N GLU A 173 38.08 13.37 55.49
CA GLU A 173 39.42 13.17 56.06
C GLU A 173 39.72 14.31 57.03
N GLU A 174 39.06 14.27 58.19
CA GLU A 174 39.57 14.68 59.52
C GLU A 174 38.77 13.98 60.62
#